data_AF-A0A7V9SXN0-F1
#
_entry.id   AF-A0A7V9SXN0-F1
#
_cell.length_a   1.000
_cell.length_b   1.000
_cell.length_c   1.000
_cell.angle_alpha   90.00
_cell.angle_beta   90.00
_cell.angle_gamma   90.00
#
_symmetry.space_group_name_H-M   'P 1'
#
loop_
_entity.id
_entity.type
_entity.pdbx_description
1 polymer ?
#
loop_
_entity_poly.entity_id
_entity_poly.type
_entity_poly.pdbx_seq_one_letter_code
_entity_poly.pdbx_strand_id
1 'polypeptide(L)' 'TVKGDEKAVRTVATNAAGSEIHSFDYVLFDEKIASKDFSGGKIFLGGTLRRIEFNEDLSKPWVMRMVFDKGFAAIVK' A
#
# COMPACT_ATOMS: atom_id res chain seq x y z
N THR A 1 13.68 7.27 -0.19
CA THR A 1 12.70 6.63 0.72
C THR A 1 11.32 6.91 0.14
N VAL A 2 10.44 5.91 -0.04
CA VAL A 2 9.11 6.12 -0.67
C VAL A 2 8.14 6.90 0.24
N LYS A 3 8.41 6.88 1.55
CA LYS A 3 7.68 7.66 2.55
C LYS A 3 7.84 9.16 2.28
N GLY A 4 6.72 9.84 2.02
CA GLY A 4 6.67 11.29 1.77
C GLY A 4 6.61 11.69 0.29
N ASP A 5 6.65 10.73 -0.63
CA ASP A 5 6.45 10.98 -2.06
C ASP A 5 4.97 11.23 -2.36
N GLU A 6 4.64 12.31 -3.08
CA GLU A 6 3.26 12.68 -3.40
C GLU A 6 2.58 11.73 -4.40
N LYS A 7 3.37 10.89 -5.08
CA LYS A 7 2.89 9.85 -6.00
C LYS A 7 2.77 8.49 -5.32
N ALA A 8 3.07 8.38 -4.03
CA ALA A 8 2.98 7.13 -3.29
C ALA A 8 1.65 7.04 -2.53
N VAL A 9 0.95 5.91 -2.68
CA VAL A 9 -0.19 5.53 -1.83
C VAL A 9 0.26 4.51 -0.81
N ARG A 10 -0.15 4.71 0.46
CA ARG A 10 0.03 3.75 1.55
C ARG A 10 -1.26 3.00 1.80
N THR A 11 -1.24 1.68 1.65
CA THR A 11 -2.33 0.79 2.07
C THR A 11 -1.96 0.07 3.36
N VAL A 12 -2.98 -0.36 4.10
CA VAL A 12 -2.83 -1.16 5.32
C VAL A 12 -3.84 -2.30 5.25
N ALA A 13 -3.35 -3.54 5.39
CA ALA A 13 -4.21 -4.70 5.57
C ALA A 13 -4.22 -5.06 7.07
N THR A 14 -5.40 -5.00 7.70
CA THR A 14 -5.59 -5.40 9.10
C THR A 14 -6.46 -6.63 9.21
N ASN A 15 -6.35 -7.38 10.31
CA ASN A 15 -7.38 -8.35 10.68
C ASN A 15 -8.73 -7.64 10.94
N ALA A 16 -9.83 -8.40 11.04
CA ALA A 16 -11.17 -7.85 11.25
C ALA A 16 -11.30 -7.02 12.54
N ALA A 17 -10.45 -7.28 13.53
CA ALA A 17 -10.41 -6.55 14.80
C ALA A 17 -9.57 -5.26 14.73
N GLY A 18 -8.83 -5.02 13.64
CA GLY A 18 -7.91 -3.89 13.50
C GLY A 18 -6.68 -3.94 14.42
N SER A 19 -6.44 -5.05 15.10
CA SER A 19 -5.37 -5.20 16.10
C SER A 19 -4.05 -5.70 15.53
N GLU A 20 -4.09 -6.34 14.37
CA GLU A 20 -2.92 -6.89 13.70
C GLU A 20 -2.83 -6.30 12.29
N ILE A 21 -1.63 -5.84 11.92
CA ILE A 21 -1.35 -5.35 10.58
C ILE A 21 -0.48 -6.40 9.89
N HIS A 22 -1.03 -7.04 8.87
CA HIS A 22 -0.33 -8.12 8.16
C HIS A 22 0.55 -7.59 7.03
N SER A 23 0.23 -6.42 6.46
CA SER A 23 1.07 -5.76 5.47
C SER A 23 0.82 -4.26 5.38
N PHE A 24 1.85 -3.54 4.96
CA PHE A 24 1.73 -2.20 4.40
C PHE A 24 2.25 -2.21 2.97
N ASP A 25 1.52 -1.61 2.05
CA ASP A 25 2.00 -1.47 0.67
C ASP A 25 2.24 0.00 0.35
N TYR A 26 3.34 0.25 -0.33
CA TYR A 26 3.62 1.52 -0.98
C TYR A 26 3.58 1.31 -2.48
N VAL A 27 2.58 1.90 -3.14
CA VAL A 27 2.41 1.84 -4.58
C VAL A 27 2.83 3.18 -5.17
N LEU A 28 3.92 3.19 -5.96
CA LEU A 28 4.42 4.39 -6.62
C LEU A 28 3.84 4.49 -8.02
N PHE A 29 3.00 5.49 -8.25
CA PHE A 29 2.39 5.77 -9.55
C PHE A 29 3.29 6.67 -10.40
N ASP A 30 3.17 6.57 -11.72
CA ASP A 30 3.90 7.45 -12.65
C ASP A 30 3.38 8.90 -12.55
N GLU A 31 2.09 9.05 -12.26
CA GLU A 31 1.38 10.32 -12.11
C GLU A 31 0.66 10.42 -10.77
N LYS A 32 0.36 11.65 -10.35
CA LYS A 32 -0.40 11.91 -9.14
C LYS A 32 -1.86 11.50 -9.33
N ILE A 33 -2.39 10.72 -8.40
CA ILE A 33 -3.78 10.25 -8.42
C ILE A 33 -4.66 11.03 -7.45
N ALA A 34 -5.90 11.34 -7.86
CA ALA A 34 -6.88 12.02 -7.03
C ALA A 34 -7.82 11.00 -6.36
N SER A 35 -7.91 11.03 -5.04
CA SER A 35 -8.70 10.07 -4.24
C SER A 35 -10.20 10.07 -4.58
N LYS A 36 -10.74 11.21 -5.05
CA LYS A 36 -12.13 11.35 -5.49
C LYS A 36 -12.50 10.41 -6.65
N ASP A 37 -11.52 10.04 -7.49
CA ASP A 37 -11.76 9.24 -8.69
C ASP A 37 -12.02 7.76 -8.35
N PHE A 38 -11.79 7.38 -7.10
CA PHE A 38 -11.88 5.99 -6.63
C PHE A 38 -12.83 5.81 -5.43
N SER A 39 -13.60 6.84 -5.05
CA SER A 39 -14.49 6.76 -3.90
C SER A 39 -15.71 5.85 -4.13
N GLY A 40 -16.13 5.12 -3.09
CA GLY A 40 -17.40 4.37 -3.09
C GLY A 40 -17.38 2.99 -3.75
N GLY A 41 -16.23 2.51 -4.23
CA GLY A 41 -16.09 1.20 -4.88
C GLY A 41 -15.01 0.31 -4.26
N LYS A 42 -14.92 -0.93 -4.76
CA LYS A 42 -13.76 -1.80 -4.52
C LYS A 42 -12.66 -1.39 -5.50
N ILE A 43 -11.45 -1.16 -5.00
CA ILE A 43 -10.30 -0.76 -5.81
C ILE A 43 -9.29 -1.89 -5.77
N PHE A 44 -8.80 -2.29 -6.94
CA PHE A 44 -7.61 -3.10 -7.07
C PHE A 44 -6.40 -2.19 -7.24
N LEU A 45 -5.41 -2.36 -6.37
CA LEU A 45 -4.12 -1.66 -6.43
C LEU A 45 -3.05 -2.68 -6.77
N GLY A 46 -2.18 -2.35 -7.70
CA GLY A 46 -1.11 -3.25 -8.15
C GLY A 46 0.08 -2.51 -8.71
N GLY A 47 1.10 -3.27 -9.08
CA GLY A 47 2.34 -2.79 -9.68
C GLY A 47 3.37 -3.90 -9.78
N THR A 48 4.60 -3.54 -10.13
CA THR A 48 5.73 -4.46 -10.13
C THR A 48 6.37 -4.46 -8.75
N LEU A 49 6.37 -5.60 -8.06
CA LEU A 49 7.02 -5.72 -6.74
C LEU A 49 8.52 -5.44 -6.89
N ARG A 50 8.98 -4.39 -6.21
CA ARG A 50 10.38 -3.95 -6.24
C ARG A 50 11.17 -4.52 -5.06
N ARG A 51 10.61 -4.44 -3.85
CA ARG A 51 11.25 -4.91 -2.63
C ARG A 51 10.25 -5.17 -1.51
N ILE A 52 10.68 -5.98 -0.55
CA ILE A 52 9.97 -6.28 0.69
C ILE A 52 10.89 -5.87 1.86
N GLU A 53 10.34 -5.20 2.86
CA GLU A 53 11.05 -4.83 4.10
C GLU A 53 10.26 -5.32 5.30
N PHE A 54 10.96 -5.78 6.35
CA PHE A 54 10.33 -6.18 7.60
C PHE A 54 10.73 -5.21 8.71
N ASN A 55 9.91 -5.04 9.74
CA ASN A 55 10.40 -4.42 10.98
C ASN A 55 11.41 -5.37 11.67
N GLU A 56 12.50 -4.79 12.14
CA GLU A 56 13.55 -5.53 12.87
C GLU A 56 13.15 -5.80 14.33
N ASP A 57 12.34 -4.91 14.91
CA ASP A 57 11.91 -4.99 16.30
C ASP A 57 10.72 -5.95 16.46
N LEU A 58 11.02 -7.17 16.91
CA LEU A 58 10.06 -8.25 17.14
C LEU A 58 9.21 -8.06 18.40
N SER A 59 9.47 -7.04 19.22
CA SER A 59 8.58 -6.67 20.34
C SER A 59 7.32 -5.94 19.88
N LYS A 60 7.29 -5.51 18.62
CA LYS A 60 6.17 -4.86 17.96
C LYS A 60 5.45 -5.86 17.04
N PRO A 61 4.18 -5.58 16.66
CA PRO A 61 3.50 -6.36 15.63
C PRO A 61 4.40 -6.57 14.42
N TRP A 62 4.41 -7.79 13.89
CA TRP A 62 5.22 -8.11 12.73
C TRP A 62 4.64 -7.43 11.50
N VAL A 63 5.49 -6.65 10.83
CA VAL A 63 5.13 -5.75 9.74
C VAL A 63 5.96 -6.11 8.53
N MET A 64 5.27 -6.53 7.47
CA MET A 64 5.82 -6.62 6.12
C MET A 64 5.46 -5.36 5.33
N ARG A 65 6.44 -4.70 4.73
CA ARG A 65 6.27 -3.57 3.81
C ARG A 65 6.60 -4.01 2.41
N MET A 66 5.64 -3.93 1.50
CA MET A 66 5.84 -4.21 0.08
C MET A 66 5.92 -2.89 -0.68
N VAL A 67 6.92 -2.74 -1.55
CA VAL A 67 7.09 -1.54 -2.40
C VAL A 67 6.90 -1.95 -3.85
N PHE A 68 5.98 -1.29 -4.53
CA PHE A 68 5.65 -1.53 -5.93
C PHE A 68 6.03 -0.32 -6.80
N ASP A 69 6.72 -0.57 -7.91
CA ASP A 69 6.96 0.39 -8.99
C ASP A 69 5.89 0.24 -10.08
N LYS A 70 5.70 1.27 -10.92
CA LYS A 70 4.69 1.28 -12.00
C LYS A 70 3.29 0.97 -11.48
N GLY A 71 2.90 1.69 -10.44
CA GLY A 71 1.63 1.54 -9.75
C GLY A 71 0.44 1.77 -10.66
N PHE A 72 -0.60 0.95 -10.51
CA PHE A 72 -1.89 1.15 -11.15
C PHE A 72 -3.04 0.93 -10.17
N ALA A 73 -4.17 1.57 -10.45
CA ALA A 73 -5.40 1.47 -9.70
C ALA A 73 -6.56 1.19 -10.67
N ALA A 74 -7.39 0.22 -10.35
CA ALA A 74 -8.57 -0.14 -11.15
C ALA A 74 -9.79 -0.31 -10.26
N ILE A 75 -10.95 0.19 -10.70
CA ILE A 75 -12.22 -0.06 -10.02
C ILE A 75 -12.69 -1.47 -10.40
N VAL A 76 -12.98 -2.29 -9.40
CA VAL A 76 -13.56 -3.62 -9.58
C VAL A 76 -15.07 -3.48 -9.56
N LYS A 77 -15.73 -3.85 -10.66
CA LYS A 77 -17.20 -3.93 -10.77
C LYS A 77 -17.71 -5.26 -10.25
#